data_AF-A0A0M3KCW5-F1
#
_entry.id   AF-A0A0M3KCW5-F1
#
_cell.length_a   1.000
_cell.length_b   1.000
_cell.length_c   1.000
_cell.angle_alpha   90.00
_cell.angle_beta   90.00
_cell.angle_gamma   90.00
#
_symmetry.space_group_name_H-M   'P 1'
#
loop_
_entity.id
_entity.type
_entity.pdbx_description
1 polymer ?
#
loop_
_entity_poly.entity_id
_entity_poly.type
_entity_poly.pdbx_seq_one_letter_code
_entity_poly.pdbx_strand_id
1 'polypeptide(L)'
;MEMKNWNDFDACEKLKTRIANAAETHDRTVVISILTDVQQVMASTTELTARNLLNTLLFQLNSSFFGLLTANEFRKLVTETFLMAPPACSLLVTLNNVKYAGKFTNLNRFFELLDAVEECAIERITLKSFDKRPDDPEWCTFVDEIGRLLWQLQDRVYNMTANSKSRTFTVLLLFHIV
;
A
#
# COMPACT_ATOMS: atom_id res chain seq x y z
N MET A 1 5.40 7.12 -26.85
CA MET A 1 5.32 5.95 -25.95
C MET A 1 3.91 5.41 -26.08
N GLU A 2 3.70 4.51 -27.04
CA GLU A 2 2.37 4.03 -27.40
C GLU A 2 1.92 2.96 -26.40
N MET A 3 0.76 3.19 -25.77
CA MET A 3 0.05 2.19 -24.97
C MET A 3 -0.26 0.98 -25.87
N LYS A 4 0.58 -0.05 -25.79
CA LYS A 4 0.17 -1.40 -26.16
C LYS A 4 -0.96 -1.80 -25.20
N ASN A 5 -2.10 -2.17 -25.75
CA ASN A 5 -3.29 -2.76 -25.10
C ASN A 5 -4.24 -1.80 -24.36
N TRP A 6 -5.19 -1.24 -25.12
CA TRP A 6 -6.50 -0.83 -24.60
C TRP A 6 -7.19 -1.92 -23.74
N ASN A 7 -6.88 -3.20 -23.99
CA ASN A 7 -7.38 -4.34 -23.20
C ASN A 7 -6.85 -4.36 -21.76
N ASP A 8 -5.61 -3.91 -21.51
CA ASP A 8 -5.01 -3.95 -20.17
C ASP A 8 -5.58 -2.83 -19.28
N PHE A 9 -5.91 -1.69 -19.91
CA PHE A 9 -6.65 -0.60 -19.25
C PHE A 9 -8.08 -1.02 -18.89
N ASP A 10 -8.81 -1.65 -19.82
CA ASP A 10 -10.18 -2.12 -19.58
C ASP A 10 -10.22 -3.22 -18.50
N ALA A 11 -9.23 -4.13 -18.48
CA ALA A 11 -9.08 -5.14 -17.43
C ALA A 11 -8.80 -4.51 -16.05
N CYS A 12 -7.93 -3.50 -15.99
CA CYS A 12 -7.64 -2.76 -14.76
C CYS A 12 -8.88 -2.03 -14.24
N GLU A 13 -9.62 -1.31 -15.09
CA GLU A 13 -10.83 -0.60 -14.66
C GLU A 13 -11.92 -1.58 -14.19
N LYS A 14 -12.10 -2.72 -14.88
CA LYS A 14 -12.99 -3.80 -14.41
C LYS A 14 -12.60 -4.32 -13.04
N LEU A 15 -11.30 -4.54 -12.78
CA LEU A 15 -10.82 -4.97 -11.46
C LEU A 15 -11.06 -3.91 -10.40
N LYS A 16 -10.81 -2.63 -10.68
CA LYS A 16 -11.10 -1.54 -9.76
C LYS A 16 -12.58 -1.47 -9.39
N THR A 17 -13.47 -1.61 -10.37
CA THR A 17 -14.92 -1.68 -10.13
C THR A 17 -15.29 -2.90 -9.28
N ARG A 18 -14.69 -4.07 -9.53
CA ARG A 18 -14.91 -5.27 -8.72
C ARG A 18 -14.45 -5.08 -7.27
N ILE A 19 -13.29 -4.48 -7.04
CA ILE A 19 -12.78 -4.15 -5.70
C ILE A 19 -13.77 -3.21 -5.00
N ALA A 20 -14.21 -2.15 -5.67
CA ALA A 20 -15.15 -1.19 -5.09
C ALA A 20 -16.50 -1.83 -4.74
N ASN A 21 -17.05 -2.67 -5.62
CA ASN A 21 -18.32 -3.37 -5.37
C ASN A 21 -18.22 -4.39 -4.24
N ALA A 22 -17.02 -4.96 -4.03
CA ALA A 22 -16.77 -5.91 -2.96
C ALA A 22 -16.45 -5.24 -1.61
N ALA A 23 -16.34 -3.91 -1.54
CA ALA A 23 -15.99 -3.20 -0.31
C ALA A 23 -16.87 -3.57 0.90
N GLU A 24 -18.16 -3.81 0.65
CA GLU A 24 -19.17 -4.14 1.67
C GLU A 24 -19.63 -5.61 1.59
N THR A 25 -18.95 -6.45 0.80
CA THR A 25 -19.28 -7.88 0.78
C THR A 25 -18.99 -8.51 2.13
N HIS A 26 -19.80 -9.51 2.47
CA HIS A 26 -19.60 -10.37 3.65
C HIS A 26 -19.10 -11.77 3.23
N ASP A 27 -18.89 -11.98 1.92
CA ASP A 27 -18.40 -13.23 1.37
C ASP A 27 -16.87 -13.17 1.19
N ARG A 28 -16.17 -13.90 2.07
CA ARG A 28 -14.71 -14.07 2.04
C ARG A 28 -14.22 -14.66 0.71
N THR A 29 -15.00 -15.52 0.06
CA THR A 29 -14.64 -16.18 -1.20
C THR A 29 -14.52 -15.17 -2.34
N VAL A 30 -15.43 -14.19 -2.37
CA VAL A 30 -15.40 -13.08 -3.35
C VAL A 30 -14.14 -12.24 -3.15
N VAL A 31 -13.78 -11.91 -1.91
CA VAL A 31 -12.56 -11.14 -1.60
C VAL A 31 -11.31 -11.90 -2.06
N ILE A 32 -11.20 -13.20 -1.74
CA ILE A 32 -10.06 -14.03 -2.15
C ILE A 32 -9.96 -14.11 -3.68
N SER A 33 -11.07 -14.31 -4.38
CA SER A 33 -11.10 -14.35 -5.84
C SER A 33 -10.61 -13.04 -6.45
N ILE A 34 -11.10 -11.89 -5.97
CA ILE A 34 -10.68 -10.58 -6.48
C ILE A 34 -9.18 -10.35 -6.24
N LEU A 35 -8.68 -10.66 -5.03
CA LEU A 35 -7.26 -10.49 -4.73
C LEU A 35 -6.35 -11.40 -5.56
N THR A 36 -6.81 -12.62 -5.83
CA THR A 36 -6.09 -13.56 -6.71
C THR A 36 -6.01 -12.99 -8.13
N ASP A 37 -7.10 -12.42 -8.65
CA ASP A 37 -7.11 -11.80 -9.97
C ASP A 37 -6.19 -10.57 -10.01
N VAL A 38 -6.16 -9.77 -8.95
CA VAL A 38 -5.23 -8.63 -8.84
C VAL A 38 -3.77 -9.08 -8.86
N GLN A 39 -3.42 -10.14 -8.12
CA GLN A 39 -2.06 -10.70 -8.14
C GLN A 39 -1.64 -11.12 -9.54
N GLN A 40 -2.52 -11.82 -10.27
CA GLN A 40 -2.24 -12.25 -11.63
C GLN A 40 -1.94 -11.08 -12.56
N VAL A 41 -2.71 -9.98 -12.44
CA VAL A 41 -2.47 -8.78 -13.23
C VAL A 41 -1.19 -8.05 -12.78
N MET A 42 -0.87 -8.05 -11.48
CA MET A 42 0.29 -7.33 -10.96
C MET A 42 1.62 -7.82 -11.56
N ALA A 43 1.72 -9.11 -11.88
CA ALA A 43 2.94 -9.71 -12.43
C ALA A 43 3.32 -9.20 -13.83
N SER A 44 2.37 -8.66 -14.62
CA SER A 44 2.59 -8.27 -16.01
C SER A 44 2.24 -6.82 -16.32
N THR A 45 2.03 -6.00 -15.30
CA THR A 45 1.46 -4.66 -15.45
C THR A 45 2.49 -3.54 -15.48
N THR A 46 2.06 -2.35 -15.93
CA THR A 46 2.88 -1.13 -15.89
C THR A 46 2.91 -0.53 -14.49
N GLU A 47 3.92 0.28 -14.19
CA GLU A 47 4.01 0.99 -12.90
C GLU A 47 2.78 1.86 -12.60
N LEU A 48 2.21 2.54 -13.61
CA LEU A 48 1.01 3.35 -13.45
C LEU A 48 -0.21 2.49 -13.07
N THR A 49 -0.38 1.37 -13.75
CA THR A 49 -1.49 0.44 -13.50
C THR A 49 -1.33 -0.24 -12.13
N ALA A 50 -0.11 -0.66 -11.77
CA ALA A 50 0.21 -1.16 -10.44
C ALA A 50 -0.18 -0.12 -9.38
N ARG A 51 0.28 1.13 -9.54
CA ARG A 51 -0.05 2.24 -8.63
C ARG A 51 -1.56 2.41 -8.43
N ASN A 52 -2.34 2.36 -9.51
CA ASN A 52 -3.79 2.55 -9.45
C ASN A 52 -4.49 1.39 -8.73
N LEU A 53 -4.08 0.14 -8.99
CA LEU A 53 -4.63 -1.03 -8.32
C LEU A 53 -4.29 -1.03 -6.82
N LEU A 54 -3.02 -0.77 -6.47
CA LEU A 54 -2.58 -0.72 -5.07
C LEU A 54 -3.30 0.39 -4.28
N ASN A 55 -3.47 1.58 -4.87
CA ASN A 55 -4.26 2.66 -4.25
C ASN A 55 -5.72 2.24 -4.04
N THR A 56 -6.32 1.59 -5.05
CA THR A 56 -7.72 1.13 -4.95
C THR A 56 -7.88 0.11 -3.85
N LEU A 57 -6.91 -0.80 -3.66
CA LEU A 57 -6.89 -1.75 -2.57
C LEU A 57 -6.78 -1.06 -1.21
N LEU A 58 -5.82 -0.16 -0.99
CA LEU A 58 -5.66 0.51 0.31
C LEU A 58 -6.80 1.47 0.64
N PHE A 59 -7.50 1.99 -0.36
CA PHE A 59 -8.73 2.75 -0.11
C PHE A 59 -9.78 1.90 0.62
N GLN A 60 -9.78 0.58 0.40
CA GLN A 60 -10.66 -0.37 1.10
C GLN A 60 -10.18 -0.75 2.50
N LEU A 61 -9.10 -0.16 3.04
CA LEU A 61 -8.67 -0.42 4.41
C LEU A 61 -9.75 -0.06 5.44
N ASN A 62 -10.57 0.96 5.17
CA ASN A 62 -11.64 1.37 6.06
C ASN A 62 -12.88 0.46 6.01
N SER A 63 -13.01 -0.39 5.00
CA SER A 63 -14.16 -1.27 4.81
C SER A 63 -13.92 -2.66 5.39
N SER A 64 -14.95 -3.50 5.44
CA SER A 64 -14.83 -4.89 5.91
C SER A 64 -14.01 -5.77 4.97
N PHE A 65 -13.66 -5.26 3.77
CA PHE A 65 -12.98 -5.97 2.70
C PHE A 65 -11.79 -6.81 3.18
N PHE A 66 -10.80 -6.17 3.81
CA PHE A 66 -9.68 -6.93 4.35
C PHE A 66 -10.10 -7.71 5.60
N GLY A 67 -10.99 -7.17 6.44
CA GLY A 67 -11.41 -7.76 7.72
C GLY A 67 -11.85 -9.22 7.65
N LEU A 68 -12.33 -9.67 6.49
CA LEU A 68 -12.72 -11.06 6.22
C LEU A 68 -11.54 -12.05 6.05
N LEU A 69 -10.33 -11.54 5.83
CA LEU A 69 -9.13 -12.36 5.62
C LEU A 69 -8.52 -12.78 6.96
N THR A 70 -8.01 -14.00 7.01
CA THR A 70 -7.07 -14.42 8.06
C THR A 70 -5.73 -13.72 7.90
N ALA A 71 -4.88 -13.71 8.94
CA ALA A 71 -3.54 -13.11 8.84
C ALA A 71 -2.69 -13.75 7.72
N ASN A 72 -2.74 -15.07 7.59
CA ASN A 72 -2.01 -15.79 6.53
C ASN A 72 -2.49 -15.40 5.13
N GLU A 73 -3.80 -15.20 4.96
CA GLU A 73 -4.35 -14.77 3.67
C GLU A 73 -4.04 -13.31 3.36
N PHE A 74 -4.07 -12.44 4.37
CA PHE A 74 -3.65 -11.06 4.19
C PHE A 74 -2.19 -11.01 3.70
N ARG A 75 -1.29 -11.76 4.33
CA ARG A 75 0.10 -11.84 3.90
C ARG A 75 0.23 -12.38 2.48
N LYS A 76 -0.40 -13.53 2.21
CA LYS A 76 -0.27 -14.21 0.92
C LYS A 76 -0.93 -13.45 -0.23
N LEU A 77 -2.10 -12.86 -0.03
CA LEU A 77 -2.83 -12.18 -1.09
C LEU A 77 -2.47 -10.69 -1.17
N VAL A 78 -2.41 -9.99 -0.04
CA VAL A 78 -2.24 -8.53 -0.04
C VAL A 78 -0.76 -8.17 -0.02
N THR A 79 -0.01 -8.63 0.98
CA THR A 79 1.41 -8.27 1.10
C THR A 79 2.20 -8.70 -0.13
N GLU A 80 2.06 -9.96 -0.58
CA GLU A 80 2.76 -10.41 -1.80
C GLU A 80 2.37 -9.60 -3.05
N THR A 81 1.12 -9.13 -3.17
CA THR A 81 0.72 -8.22 -4.29
C THR A 81 1.54 -6.93 -4.27
N PHE A 82 1.75 -6.34 -3.11
CA PHE A 82 2.56 -5.12 -2.97
C PHE A 82 4.04 -5.39 -3.26
N LEU A 83 4.55 -6.57 -2.91
CA LEU A 83 5.94 -6.95 -3.19
C LEU A 83 6.20 -7.29 -4.67
N MET A 84 5.17 -7.65 -5.44
CA MET A 84 5.28 -7.85 -6.89
C MET A 84 5.38 -6.54 -7.67
N ALA A 85 4.87 -5.43 -7.12
CA ALA A 85 4.91 -4.12 -7.77
C ALA A 85 6.29 -3.45 -7.65
N PRO A 86 6.59 -2.43 -8.49
CA PRO A 86 7.83 -1.68 -8.38
C PRO A 86 8.03 -1.12 -6.97
N PRO A 87 9.21 -1.32 -6.33
CA PRO A 87 9.35 -1.04 -4.90
C PRO A 87 9.06 0.41 -4.49
N ALA A 88 9.51 1.37 -5.30
CA ALA A 88 9.23 2.79 -5.10
C ALA A 88 7.72 3.11 -5.16
N CYS A 89 7.00 2.42 -6.06
CA CYS A 89 5.55 2.55 -6.20
C CYS A 89 4.84 2.01 -4.96
N SER A 90 5.19 0.80 -4.53
CA SER A 90 4.58 0.16 -3.35
C SER A 90 4.80 0.96 -2.08
N LEU A 91 6.01 1.48 -1.87
CA LEU A 91 6.33 2.31 -0.70
C LEU A 91 5.52 3.60 -0.69
N LEU A 92 5.53 4.36 -1.80
CA LEU A 92 4.76 5.59 -1.94
C LEU A 92 3.27 5.37 -1.71
N VAL A 93 2.70 4.34 -2.34
CA VAL A 93 1.28 4.02 -2.21
C VAL A 93 0.95 3.65 -0.77
N THR A 94 1.75 2.83 -0.11
CA THR A 94 1.52 2.42 1.27
C THR A 94 1.53 3.65 2.19
N LEU A 95 2.60 4.45 2.17
CA LEU A 95 2.71 5.63 3.02
C LEU A 95 1.59 6.66 2.78
N ASN A 96 1.25 6.94 1.51
CA ASN A 96 0.22 7.93 1.18
C ASN A 96 -1.18 7.55 1.68
N ASN A 97 -1.46 6.26 1.80
CA ASN A 97 -2.78 5.74 2.12
C ASN A 97 -3.01 5.42 3.60
N VAL A 98 -2.05 5.70 4.49
CA VAL A 98 -2.24 5.48 5.94
C VAL A 98 -3.49 6.14 6.53
N LYS A 99 -3.96 7.26 5.95
CA LYS A 99 -5.23 7.91 6.34
C LYS A 99 -6.44 6.98 6.27
N TYR A 100 -6.40 5.98 5.40
CA TYR A 100 -7.48 5.02 5.21
C TYR A 100 -7.42 3.84 6.18
N ALA A 101 -6.45 3.79 7.10
CA ALA A 101 -6.51 2.82 8.19
C ALA A 101 -7.72 3.11 9.09
N GLY A 102 -7.99 4.39 9.43
CA GLY A 102 -9.19 4.94 10.09
C GLY A 102 -9.60 4.39 11.46
N LYS A 103 -9.24 3.14 11.79
CA LYS A 103 -9.46 2.44 13.06
C LYS A 103 -8.18 1.69 13.44
N PHE A 104 -7.95 1.54 14.74
CA PHE A 104 -6.76 0.86 15.27
C PHE A 104 -6.61 -0.59 14.77
N THR A 105 -7.71 -1.31 14.55
CA THR A 105 -7.67 -2.69 14.04
C THR A 105 -7.06 -2.81 12.64
N ASN A 106 -7.29 -1.81 11.80
CA ASN A 106 -6.74 -1.76 10.44
C ASN A 106 -5.31 -1.23 10.44
N LEU A 107 -4.92 -0.50 11.49
CA LEU A 107 -3.58 0.02 11.68
C LEU A 107 -2.56 -1.11 11.85
N ASN A 108 -2.90 -2.19 12.57
CA ASN A 108 -2.02 -3.35 12.69
C ASN A 108 -1.72 -4.01 11.34
N ARG A 109 -2.73 -4.15 10.48
CA ARG A 109 -2.56 -4.71 9.13
C ARG A 109 -1.82 -3.77 8.20
N PHE A 110 -2.04 -2.47 8.37
CA PHE A 110 -1.28 -1.45 7.68
C PHE A 110 0.21 -1.54 8.05
N PHE A 111 0.54 -1.69 9.33
CA PHE A 111 1.93 -1.87 9.77
C PHE A 111 2.53 -3.19 9.29
N GLU A 112 1.80 -4.31 9.37
CA GLU A 112 2.30 -5.59 8.78
C GLU A 112 2.61 -5.45 7.28
N LEU A 113 1.80 -4.67 6.55
CA LEU A 113 2.08 -4.37 5.14
C LEU A 113 3.28 -3.43 4.98
N LEU A 114 3.34 -2.36 5.78
CA LEU A 114 4.40 -1.36 5.71
C LEU A 114 5.77 -1.98 6.00
N ASP A 115 5.88 -2.77 7.06
CA ASP A 115 7.12 -3.44 7.45
C ASP A 115 7.67 -4.29 6.29
N ALA A 116 6.81 -5.11 5.67
CA ALA A 116 7.20 -5.96 4.55
C ALA A 116 7.60 -5.15 3.29
N VAL A 117 6.87 -4.06 3.01
CA VAL A 117 7.18 -3.18 1.87
C VAL A 117 8.48 -2.42 2.11
N GLU A 118 8.72 -1.93 3.32
CA GLU A 118 9.94 -1.21 3.70
C GLU A 118 11.17 -2.11 3.60
N GLU A 119 11.12 -3.32 4.17
CA GLU A 119 12.22 -4.29 4.09
C GLU A 119 12.62 -4.59 2.63
N CYS A 120 11.64 -4.73 1.73
CA CYS A 120 11.91 -4.99 0.32
C CYS A 120 12.32 -3.73 -0.47
N ALA A 121 11.73 -2.58 -0.15
CA ALA A 121 11.87 -1.37 -0.96
C ALA A 121 13.12 -0.56 -0.61
N ILE A 122 13.49 -0.45 0.66
CA ILE A 122 14.59 0.40 1.11
C ILE A 122 15.89 -0.01 0.42
N GLU A 123 16.25 -1.29 0.47
CA GLU A 123 17.47 -1.80 -0.17
C GLU A 123 17.51 -1.45 -1.67
N ARG A 124 16.42 -1.71 -2.39
CA ARG A 124 16.35 -1.51 -3.84
C ARG A 124 16.37 -0.03 -4.22
N ILE A 125 15.71 0.82 -3.43
CA ILE A 125 15.70 2.28 -3.63
C ILE A 125 17.09 2.85 -3.33
N THR A 126 17.75 2.40 -2.26
CA THR A 126 19.12 2.79 -1.92
C THR A 126 20.09 2.41 -3.03
N LEU A 127 20.02 1.18 -3.54
CA LEU A 127 20.86 0.76 -4.67
C LEU A 127 20.63 1.65 -5.90
N LYS A 128 19.37 1.93 -6.24
CA LYS A 128 19.01 2.83 -7.35
C LYS A 128 19.53 4.25 -7.16
N SER A 129 19.68 4.73 -5.92
CA SER A 129 20.15 6.08 -5.62
C SER A 129 21.59 6.34 -6.08
N PHE A 130 22.45 5.30 -6.11
CA PHE A 130 23.83 5.44 -6.56
C PHE A 130 23.95 5.74 -8.06
N ASP A 131 22.94 5.35 -8.85
CA ASP A 131 22.86 5.63 -10.28
C ASP A 131 22.27 7.02 -10.58
N LYS A 132 21.84 7.75 -9.55
CA LYS A 132 21.14 9.02 -9.68
C LYS A 132 22.08 10.20 -9.46
N ARG A 133 21.92 11.22 -10.31
CA ARG A 133 22.63 12.47 -10.12
C ARG A 133 21.99 13.23 -8.96
N PRO A 134 22.78 13.99 -8.17
CA PRO A 134 22.25 14.82 -7.09
C PRO A 134 21.24 15.88 -7.54
N ASP A 135 21.25 16.26 -8.81
CA ASP A 135 20.36 17.25 -9.42
C ASP A 135 19.27 16.62 -10.32
N ASP A 136 19.10 15.30 -10.30
CA ASP A 136 18.00 14.62 -11.00
C ASP A 136 16.66 15.09 -10.40
N PRO A 137 15.84 15.86 -11.14
CA PRO A 137 14.64 16.47 -10.59
C PRO A 137 13.57 15.43 -10.22
N GLU A 138 13.50 14.31 -10.94
CA GLU A 138 12.55 13.24 -10.64
C GLU A 138 12.95 12.52 -9.36
N TRP A 139 14.25 12.28 -9.18
CA TRP A 139 14.78 11.67 -7.96
C TRP A 139 14.60 12.55 -6.74
N CYS A 140 14.93 13.84 -6.83
CA CYS A 140 14.73 14.80 -5.74
C CYS A 140 13.25 14.90 -5.36
N THR A 141 12.34 15.01 -6.34
CA THR A 141 10.90 15.02 -6.10
C THR A 141 10.42 13.76 -5.39
N PHE A 142 10.95 12.59 -5.79
CA PHE A 142 10.63 11.32 -5.14
C PHE A 142 11.08 11.28 -3.68
N VAL A 143 12.31 11.69 -3.40
CA VAL A 143 12.87 11.72 -2.03
C VAL A 143 12.10 12.70 -1.14
N ASP A 144 11.80 13.90 -1.64
CA ASP A 144 11.02 14.91 -0.92
C ASP A 144 9.60 14.40 -0.59
N GLU A 145 8.97 13.71 -1.53
CA GLU A 145 7.65 13.11 -1.33
C GLU A 145 7.69 12.00 -0.27
N ILE A 146 8.70 11.13 -0.28
CA ILE A 146 8.90 10.12 0.77
C ILE A 146 9.09 10.79 2.14
N GLY A 147 9.96 11.79 2.24
CA GLY A 147 10.19 12.52 3.48
C GLY A 147 8.91 13.18 4.02
N ARG A 148 8.13 13.82 3.15
CA ARG A 148 6.82 14.40 3.49
C ARG A 148 5.83 13.35 3.98
N LEU A 149 5.81 12.18 3.35
CA LEU A 149 4.89 11.10 3.70
C LEU A 149 5.26 10.42 5.02
N LEU A 150 6.56 10.23 5.30
CA LEU A 150 7.04 9.72 6.58
C LEU A 150 6.67 10.67 7.74
N TRP A 151 6.82 11.98 7.54
CA TRP A 151 6.35 12.97 8.51
C TRP A 151 4.83 12.83 8.76
N GLN A 152 4.04 12.72 7.70
CA GLN A 152 2.58 12.54 7.83
C GLN A 152 2.18 11.21 8.47
N LEU A 153 2.95 10.14 8.28
CA LEU A 153 2.74 8.86 8.93
C LEU A 153 2.84 9.03 10.45
N GLN A 154 3.91 9.67 10.93
CA GLN A 154 4.12 9.93 12.35
C GLN A 154 2.96 10.73 12.97
N ASP A 155 2.59 11.85 12.34
CA ASP A 155 1.47 12.70 12.80
C ASP A 155 0.15 11.92 12.87
N ARG A 156 -0.13 11.10 11.86
CA ARG A 156 -1.39 10.33 11.81
C ARG A 156 -1.44 9.23 12.83
N VAL A 157 -0.35 8.48 13.00
CA VAL A 157 -0.26 7.42 14.01
C VAL A 157 -0.39 8.02 15.41
N TYR A 158 0.26 9.15 15.68
CA TYR A 158 0.09 9.89 16.93
C TYR A 158 -1.38 10.26 17.15
N ASN A 159 -2.03 10.89 16.17
CA ASN A 159 -3.43 11.31 16.31
C ASN A 159 -4.41 10.12 16.46
N MET A 160 -4.17 8.99 15.79
CA MET A 160 -4.99 7.78 15.94
C MET A 160 -4.81 7.14 17.33
N THR A 161 -3.59 7.13 17.87
CA THR A 161 -3.30 6.55 19.19
C THR A 161 -3.75 7.46 20.33
N ALA A 162 -3.57 8.79 20.21
CA ALA A 162 -3.99 9.78 21.21
C ALA A 162 -5.52 9.83 21.38
N ASN A 163 -6.28 9.57 20.31
CA ASN A 163 -7.73 9.44 20.37
C ASN A 163 -8.20 8.07 20.89
N SER A 164 -7.30 7.09 21.02
CA SER A 164 -7.59 5.83 21.69
C SER A 164 -7.36 6.00 23.19
N LYS A 165 -8.25 5.44 24.04
CA LYS A 165 -8.10 5.51 25.51
C LYS A 165 -6.84 4.78 26.06
N SER A 166 -6.01 4.20 25.19
CA SER A 166 -4.82 3.42 25.54
C SER A 166 -3.55 4.26 25.34
N ARG A 167 -3.09 4.91 26.41
CA ARG A 167 -1.87 5.77 26.43
C ARG A 167 -0.55 4.99 26.29
N THR A 168 -0.57 3.66 26.41
CA THR A 168 0.63 2.84 26.52
C THR A 168 1.38 2.66 25.18
N PHE A 169 0.70 2.86 24.04
CA PHE A 169 1.26 2.55 22.72
C PHE A 169 1.94 3.73 22.02
N THR A 170 1.52 4.97 22.32
CA THR A 170 2.10 6.20 21.76
C THR A 170 3.61 6.34 22.07
N VAL A 171 4.05 5.76 23.20
CA VAL A 171 5.45 5.81 23.62
C VAL A 171 6.33 4.85 22.81
N LEU A 172 5.85 3.66 22.43
CA LEU A 172 6.68 2.65 21.75
C LEU A 172 6.96 2.95 20.26
N LEU A 173 6.03 3.63 19.58
CA LEU A 173 6.17 4.02 18.18
C LEU A 173 7.15 5.19 17.98
N LEU A 174 7.26 6.08 18.97
CA LEU A 174 8.25 7.17 18.96
C LEU A 174 9.70 6.66 19.08
N PHE A 175 9.92 5.45 19.61
CA PHE A 175 11.27 4.88 19.78
C PHE A 175 11.76 4.02 18.61
N HIS A 176 10.92 3.68 17.64
CA HIS A 176 11.33 2.93 16.43
C HIS A 176 11.59 3.83 15.21
N ILE A 177 11.26 5.13 15.31
CA ILE A 177 11.43 6.12 14.23
C ILE A 177 12.65 7.05 14.47
N VAL A 178 13.39 6.86 15.58
CA VAL A 178 14.63 7.62 15.91
C VAL A 178 15.86 6.73 15.76
#